data_AF-A0A7S0J1V4-F1
#
_entry.id   AF-A0A7S0J1V4-F1
#
_cell.length_a   1.000
_cell.length_b   1.000
_cell.length_c   1.000
_cell.angle_alpha   90.00
_cell.angle_beta   90.00
_cell.angle_gamma   90.00
#
_symmetry.space_group_name_H-M   'P 1'
#
loop_
_entity.id
_entity.type
_entity.pdbx_description
1 polymer ?
#
loop_
_entity_poly.entity_id
_entity_poly.type
_entity_poly.pdbx_seq_one_letter_code
_entity_poly.pdbx_strand_id
1 'polypeptide(L)'
;MSNRGWNQRVSARCRCALGFTLDQACALGSSAHDFLTAIASAADVVFDVLVAAEFYRAGDRQFFSASLAIFCVAQATYAFIFTATYASHRGVLARLAIFVCVLPFSQLIPLVLWVEAKHFPWLQRAMRCCGLKPSSHLQERVEDSLWLAMRQKCRSHAGFLAEALVEAIPQCALQTVHAVSMES
;
A
#
# COMPACT_ATOMS: atom_id res chain seq x y z
N MET A 1 -2.95 -27.26 -53.90
CA MET A 1 -1.60 -26.95 -53.38
C MET A 1 -1.74 -26.06 -52.16
N SER A 2 -1.72 -26.66 -50.97
CA SER A 2 -1.98 -26.01 -49.69
C SER A 2 -0.66 -25.96 -48.90
N ASN A 3 -0.11 -24.77 -48.71
CA ASN A 3 1.18 -24.55 -48.04
C ASN A 3 1.03 -23.59 -46.84
N ARG A 4 0.12 -23.92 -45.90
CA ARG A 4 -0.13 -23.16 -44.66
C ARG A 4 0.04 -23.99 -43.38
N GLY A 5 0.72 -25.14 -43.44
CA GLY A 5 0.77 -26.10 -42.34
C GLY A 5 2.02 -26.08 -41.44
N TRP A 6 3.10 -25.41 -41.85
CA TRP A 6 4.42 -25.59 -41.22
C TRP A 6 4.86 -24.45 -40.29
N ASN A 7 4.41 -23.20 -40.49
CA ASN A 7 4.89 -22.07 -39.67
C ASN A 7 4.24 -21.95 -38.28
N GLN A 8 3.15 -22.64 -37.98
CA GLN A 8 2.51 -22.54 -36.66
C GLN A 8 3.10 -23.47 -35.59
N ARG A 9 3.86 -24.51 -35.96
CA ARG A 9 4.37 -25.50 -34.99
C ARG A 9 5.74 -25.18 -34.40
N VAL A 10 6.50 -24.27 -35.01
CA VAL A 10 7.85 -23.91 -34.51
C VAL A 10 7.81 -22.79 -33.45
N SER A 11 6.80 -21.91 -33.48
CA SER A 11 6.68 -20.79 -32.53
C SER A 11 6.15 -21.18 -31.12
N ALA A 12 5.67 -22.42 -30.95
CA ALA A 12 5.10 -22.89 -29.68
C ALA A 12 6.15 -23.57 -28.77
N ARG A 13 7.24 -24.12 -29.32
CA ARG A 13 8.20 -24.92 -28.52
C ARG A 13 9.35 -24.11 -27.92
N CYS A 14 9.73 -22.95 -28.47
CA CYS A 14 10.81 -22.14 -27.90
C CYS A 14 10.38 -21.21 -26.74
N ARG A 15 9.08 -21.10 -26.43
CA ARG A 15 8.60 -20.26 -25.32
C ARG A 15 8.61 -20.95 -23.95
N CYS A 16 8.69 -22.28 -23.90
CA CYS A 16 8.53 -23.00 -22.63
C CYS A 16 9.80 -23.14 -21.78
N ALA A 17 11.00 -23.01 -22.36
CA ALA A 17 12.26 -23.21 -21.61
C ALA A 17 12.89 -21.89 -21.11
N LEU A 18 12.76 -20.79 -21.86
CA LEU A 18 13.26 -19.46 -21.48
C LEU A 18 12.21 -18.56 -20.79
N GLY A 19 10.91 -18.83 -20.96
CA GLY A 19 9.85 -18.10 -20.25
C GLY A 19 9.77 -18.46 -18.77
N PHE A 20 10.04 -19.71 -18.42
CA PHE A 20 9.89 -20.23 -17.06
C PHE A 20 10.92 -19.65 -16.07
N THR A 21 12.13 -19.34 -16.53
CA THR A 21 13.21 -18.78 -15.69
C THR A 21 13.11 -17.26 -15.55
N LEU A 22 12.64 -16.55 -16.57
CA LEU A 22 12.38 -15.10 -16.51
C LEU A 22 11.13 -14.77 -15.67
N ASP A 23 10.06 -15.56 -15.78
CA ASP A 23 8.89 -15.42 -14.92
C ASP A 23 9.20 -15.75 -13.45
N GLN A 24 10.05 -16.76 -13.17
CA GLN A 24 10.47 -17.07 -11.79
C GLN A 24 11.40 -16.01 -11.20
N ALA A 25 12.32 -15.43 -11.99
CA ALA A 25 13.17 -14.33 -11.52
C ALA A 25 12.38 -13.02 -11.30
N CYS A 26 11.41 -12.71 -12.17
CA CYS A 26 10.47 -11.61 -11.94
C CYS A 26 9.53 -11.88 -10.76
N ALA A 27 9.10 -13.12 -10.54
CA ALA A 27 8.26 -13.51 -9.40
C ALA A 27 9.02 -13.45 -8.06
N LEU A 28 10.31 -13.82 -8.05
CA LEU A 28 11.18 -13.64 -6.88
C LEU A 28 11.47 -12.16 -6.63
N GLY A 29 11.79 -11.39 -7.68
CA GLY A 29 12.07 -9.96 -7.58
C GLY A 29 10.86 -9.16 -7.09
N SER A 30 9.66 -9.48 -7.58
CA SER A 30 8.41 -8.87 -7.12
C SER A 30 8.07 -9.28 -5.67
N SER A 31 8.20 -10.56 -5.31
CA SER A 31 7.92 -10.98 -3.93
C SER A 31 8.90 -10.41 -2.90
N ALA A 32 10.18 -10.29 -3.25
CA ALA A 32 11.18 -9.66 -2.38
C ALA A 32 10.93 -8.17 -2.22
N HIS A 33 10.61 -7.47 -3.31
CA HIS A 33 10.25 -6.05 -3.29
C HIS A 33 9.00 -5.80 -2.42
N ASP A 34 7.96 -6.61 -2.58
CA ASP A 34 6.73 -6.52 -1.80
C ASP A 34 6.97 -6.76 -0.30
N PHE A 35 7.83 -7.73 0.03
CA PHE A 35 8.22 -8.02 1.41
C PHE A 35 9.05 -6.88 2.03
N LEU A 36 10.01 -6.33 1.29
CA LEU A 36 10.79 -5.17 1.72
C LEU A 36 9.89 -3.95 1.93
N THR A 37 8.90 -3.74 1.06
CA THR A 37 7.92 -2.65 1.21
C THR A 37 7.09 -2.84 2.48
N ALA A 38 6.67 -4.06 2.79
CA ALA A 38 5.94 -4.35 4.03
C ALA A 38 6.80 -4.13 5.28
N ILE A 39 8.09 -4.51 5.24
CA ILE A 39 9.04 -4.23 6.34
C ILE A 39 9.26 -2.74 6.49
N ALA A 40 9.49 -2.01 5.39
CA ALA A 40 9.72 -0.57 5.42
C ALA A 40 8.53 0.15 6.05
N SER A 41 7.31 -0.18 5.62
CA SER A 41 6.10 0.42 6.19
C SER A 41 5.93 0.09 7.68
N ALA A 42 6.22 -1.16 8.09
CA ALA A 42 6.19 -1.50 9.52
C ALA A 42 7.28 -0.75 10.33
N ALA A 43 8.45 -0.55 9.74
CA ALA A 43 9.54 0.21 10.37
C ALA A 43 9.17 1.69 10.52
N ASP A 44 8.57 2.30 9.49
CA ASP A 44 8.16 3.71 9.49
C ASP A 44 7.18 4.00 10.64
N VAL A 45 6.15 3.17 10.83
CA VAL A 45 5.22 3.25 11.96
C VAL A 45 5.95 3.22 13.31
N VAL A 46 6.93 2.32 13.45
CA VAL A 46 7.72 2.18 14.68
C VAL A 46 8.59 3.41 14.90
N PHE A 47 9.26 3.90 13.88
CA PHE A 47 10.10 5.09 13.95
C PHE A 47 9.29 6.33 14.30
N ASP A 48 8.11 6.51 13.73
CA ASP A 48 7.23 7.64 14.05
C ASP A 48 6.79 7.66 15.51
N VAL A 49 6.42 6.50 16.06
CA VAL A 49 6.10 6.36 17.49
C VAL A 49 7.33 6.64 18.36
N LEU A 50 8.51 6.15 17.97
CA LEU A 50 9.74 6.38 18.72
C LEU A 50 10.14 7.85 18.73
N VAL A 51 10.02 8.55 17.60
CA VAL A 51 10.35 9.99 17.48
C VAL A 51 9.39 10.84 18.30
N ALA A 52 8.09 10.55 18.23
CA ALA A 52 7.12 11.21 19.08
C ALA A 52 7.39 10.93 20.57
N ALA A 53 7.73 9.70 20.94
CA ALA A 53 8.09 9.35 22.31
C ALA A 53 9.36 10.08 22.77
N GLU A 54 10.34 10.28 21.90
CA GLU A 54 11.56 11.00 22.21
C GLU A 54 11.31 12.49 22.45
N PHE A 55 10.54 13.17 21.57
CA PHE A 55 10.15 14.57 21.82
C PHE A 55 9.37 14.73 23.13
N TYR A 56 8.52 13.75 23.47
CA TYR A 56 7.81 13.76 24.75
C TYR A 56 8.77 13.64 25.94
N ARG A 57 9.77 12.76 25.87
CA ARG A 57 10.78 12.56 26.91
C ARG A 57 11.73 13.75 27.05
N ALA A 58 12.10 14.38 25.94
CA ALA A 58 12.93 15.58 25.90
C ALA A 58 12.23 16.83 26.47
N GLY A 59 10.90 16.78 26.64
CA GLY A 59 10.10 17.92 27.11
C GLY A 59 9.71 18.89 26.00
N ASP A 60 10.06 18.59 24.76
CA ASP A 60 9.85 19.42 23.57
C ASP A 60 8.40 19.31 23.07
N ARG A 61 7.47 19.91 23.82
CA ARG A 61 6.02 19.83 23.57
C ARG A 61 5.59 20.29 22.17
N GLN A 62 6.28 21.26 21.59
CA GLN A 62 5.98 21.77 20.24
C GLN A 62 6.25 20.70 19.18
N PHE A 63 7.46 20.13 19.18
CA PHE A 63 7.86 19.05 18.27
C PHE A 63 7.04 17.78 18.48
N PHE A 64 6.73 17.45 19.74
CA PHE A 64 5.81 16.35 20.07
C PHE A 64 4.42 16.56 19.44
N SER A 65 3.83 17.74 19.61
CA SER A 65 2.50 18.05 19.06
C SER A 65 2.49 18.05 17.52
N ALA A 66 3.57 18.52 16.90
CA ALA A 66 3.72 18.51 15.45
C ALA A 66 3.84 17.07 14.91
N SER A 67 4.67 16.23 15.55
CA SER A 67 4.82 14.83 15.18
C SER A 67 3.51 14.05 15.36
N LEU A 68 2.78 14.28 16.45
CA LEU A 68 1.47 13.68 16.67
C LEU A 68 0.45 14.14 15.61
N ALA A 69 0.49 15.41 15.20
CA ALA A 69 -0.38 15.92 14.15
C ALA A 69 -0.09 15.24 12.79
N ILE A 70 1.19 15.08 12.43
CA ILE A 70 1.62 14.35 11.22
C ILE A 70 1.07 12.92 11.27
N PHE A 71 1.27 12.21 12.37
CA PHE A 71 0.77 10.86 12.59
C PHE A 71 -0.77 10.76 12.45
N CYS A 72 -1.51 11.71 13.04
CA CYS A 72 -2.96 11.75 12.90
C CYS A 72 -3.43 12.00 11.46
N VAL A 73 -2.75 12.87 10.72
CA VAL A 73 -3.06 13.16 9.32
C VAL A 73 -2.75 11.94 8.44
N ALA A 74 -1.63 11.26 8.68
CA ALA A 74 -1.31 9.99 8.02
C ALA A 74 -2.40 8.95 8.29
N GLN A 75 -2.78 8.75 9.56
CA GLN A 75 -3.84 7.82 9.94
C GLN A 75 -5.18 8.12 9.25
N ALA A 76 -5.59 9.39 9.23
CA ALA A 76 -6.84 9.80 8.59
C ALA A 76 -6.79 9.58 7.07
N THR A 77 -5.64 9.86 6.43
CA THR A 77 -5.43 9.69 5.00
C THR A 77 -5.56 8.22 4.59
N TYR A 78 -4.91 7.31 5.32
CA TYR A 78 -5.01 5.89 5.03
C TYR A 78 -6.43 5.35 5.25
N ALA A 79 -7.05 5.69 6.37
CA ALA A 79 -8.43 5.29 6.66
C ALA A 79 -9.40 5.78 5.57
N PHE A 80 -9.17 6.99 5.05
CA PHE A 80 -9.95 7.55 3.97
C PHE A 80 -9.75 6.78 2.66
N ILE A 81 -8.50 6.53 2.27
CA ILE A 81 -8.16 5.77 1.05
C ILE A 81 -8.79 4.36 1.12
N PHE A 82 -8.69 3.69 2.27
CA PHE A 82 -9.31 2.38 2.48
C PHE A 82 -10.83 2.44 2.35
N THR A 83 -11.48 3.35 3.08
CA THR A 83 -12.94 3.47 3.07
C THR A 83 -13.46 3.83 1.67
N ALA A 84 -12.78 4.76 0.99
CA ALA A 84 -13.10 5.14 -0.39
C ALA A 84 -12.92 3.98 -1.37
N THR A 85 -11.96 3.09 -1.13
CA THR A 85 -11.71 1.93 -1.99
C THR A 85 -12.71 0.80 -1.73
N TYR A 86 -12.88 0.37 -0.48
CA TYR A 86 -13.61 -0.85 -0.13
C TYR A 86 -15.09 -0.63 0.20
N ALA A 87 -15.46 0.57 0.65
CA ALA A 87 -16.82 0.91 1.08
C ALA A 87 -17.54 1.89 0.13
N SER A 88 -16.99 2.18 -1.05
CA SER A 88 -17.60 3.06 -2.07
C SER A 88 -19.02 2.67 -2.50
N HIS A 89 -19.42 1.41 -2.33
CA HIS A 89 -20.76 0.94 -2.66
C HIS A 89 -21.79 1.12 -1.52
N ARG A 90 -21.34 1.50 -0.31
CA ARG A 90 -22.21 1.67 0.87
C ARG A 90 -22.69 3.11 1.01
N GLY A 91 -23.79 3.32 1.75
CA GLY A 91 -24.30 4.65 2.10
C GLY A 91 -23.36 5.44 3.02
N VAL A 92 -23.55 6.75 3.11
CA VAL A 92 -22.63 7.68 3.82
C VAL A 92 -22.42 7.30 5.28
N LEU A 93 -23.48 6.96 6.02
CA LEU A 93 -23.38 6.56 7.43
C LEU A 93 -22.54 5.28 7.62
N ALA A 94 -22.73 4.29 6.75
CA ALA A 94 -21.94 3.07 6.79
C ALA A 94 -20.47 3.33 6.44
N ARG A 95 -20.18 4.23 5.50
CA ARG A 95 -18.80 4.65 5.20
C ARG A 95 -18.16 5.35 6.38
N LEU A 96 -18.88 6.26 7.06
CA LEU A 96 -18.39 6.93 8.26
C LEU A 96 -18.09 5.92 9.37
N ALA A 97 -18.99 4.96 9.61
CA ALA A 97 -18.78 3.90 10.60
C ALA A 97 -17.53 3.07 10.27
N ILE A 98 -17.38 2.64 9.01
CA ILE A 98 -16.19 1.89 8.56
C ILE A 98 -14.92 2.73 8.72
N PHE A 99 -14.95 4.01 8.35
CA PHE A 99 -13.82 4.93 8.51
C PHE A 99 -13.37 5.01 9.97
N VAL A 100 -14.31 5.25 10.90
CA VAL A 100 -14.01 5.33 12.34
C VAL A 100 -13.49 4.00 12.87
N CYS A 101 -14.05 2.87 12.43
CA CYS A 101 -13.57 1.54 12.83
C CYS A 101 -12.17 1.21 12.30
N VAL A 102 -11.81 1.68 11.10
CA VAL A 102 -10.52 1.42 10.45
C VAL A 102 -9.44 2.39 10.92
N LEU A 103 -9.81 3.60 11.33
CA LEU A 103 -8.90 4.66 11.78
C LEU A 103 -7.79 4.19 12.75
N PRO A 104 -8.06 3.45 13.83
CA PRO A 104 -7.00 3.01 14.75
C PRO A 104 -6.01 1.99 14.14
N PHE A 105 -6.39 1.35 13.03
CA PHE A 105 -5.58 0.34 12.34
C PHE A 105 -5.07 0.83 10.98
N SER A 106 -5.23 2.11 10.68
CA SER A 106 -5.09 2.60 9.32
C SER A 106 -3.63 2.58 8.82
N GLN A 107 -2.66 2.71 9.72
CA GLN A 107 -1.25 2.54 9.35
C GLN A 107 -0.86 1.09 9.03
N LEU A 108 -1.68 0.10 9.38
CA LEU A 108 -1.48 -1.28 8.95
C LEU A 108 -2.05 -1.56 7.55
N ILE A 109 -2.71 -0.58 6.93
CA ILE A 109 -3.34 -0.76 5.61
C ILE A 109 -2.34 -1.24 4.55
N PRO A 110 -1.12 -0.70 4.41
CA PRO A 110 -0.13 -1.22 3.46
C PRO A 110 0.14 -2.72 3.65
N LEU A 111 0.26 -3.17 4.90
CA LEU A 111 0.41 -4.59 5.23
C LEU A 111 -0.85 -5.39 4.88
N VAL A 112 -2.04 -4.86 5.16
CA VAL A 112 -3.31 -5.51 4.78
C VAL A 112 -3.43 -5.65 3.27
N LEU A 113 -3.03 -4.63 2.49
CA LEU A 113 -3.00 -4.68 1.02
C LEU A 113 -2.02 -5.73 0.51
N TRP A 114 -0.85 -5.83 1.13
CA TRP A 114 0.13 -6.85 0.82
C TRP A 114 -0.42 -8.27 1.08
N VAL A 115 -1.07 -8.48 2.23
CA VAL A 115 -1.73 -9.75 2.56
C VAL A 115 -2.90 -10.03 1.59
N GLU A 116 -3.68 -9.01 1.21
CA GLU A 116 -4.77 -9.14 0.23
C GLU A 116 -4.25 -9.61 -1.13
N ALA A 117 -3.10 -9.08 -1.58
CA ALA A 117 -2.47 -9.44 -2.85
C ALA A 117 -2.06 -10.92 -2.91
N LYS A 118 -1.78 -11.56 -1.76
CA LYS A 118 -1.51 -13.01 -1.68
C LYS A 118 -2.77 -13.88 -1.68
N HIS A 119 -3.95 -13.28 -1.81
CA HIS A 119 -5.26 -13.95 -1.90
C HIS A 119 -5.57 -14.91 -0.74
N PHE A 120 -5.15 -14.57 0.49
CA PHE A 120 -5.44 -15.42 1.64
C PHE A 120 -6.95 -15.53 1.93
N PRO A 121 -7.49 -16.76 2.09
CA PRO A 121 -8.93 -16.97 2.22
C PRO A 121 -9.51 -16.43 3.54
N TRP A 122 -8.72 -16.37 4.62
CA TRP A 122 -9.16 -15.84 5.91
C TRP A 122 -9.43 -14.34 5.84
N LEU A 123 -8.58 -13.58 5.14
CA LEU A 123 -8.74 -12.14 4.98
C LEU A 123 -9.98 -11.83 4.14
N GLN A 124 -10.17 -12.56 3.04
CA GLN A 124 -11.38 -12.42 2.22
C GLN A 124 -12.65 -12.72 3.02
N ARG A 125 -12.63 -13.73 3.89
CA ARG A 125 -13.76 -14.01 4.79
C ARG A 125 -14.01 -12.86 5.76
N ALA A 126 -12.96 -12.35 6.41
CA ALA A 126 -13.07 -11.21 7.32
C ALA A 126 -13.66 -9.98 6.63
N MET A 127 -13.16 -9.63 5.43
CA MET A 127 -13.68 -8.51 4.65
C MET A 127 -15.15 -8.71 4.26
N ARG A 128 -15.54 -9.92 3.84
CA ARG A 128 -16.95 -10.24 3.52
C ARG A 128 -17.84 -10.20 4.75
N CYS A 129 -17.37 -10.66 5.91
CA CYS A 129 -18.10 -10.53 7.18
C CYS A 129 -18.35 -9.05 7.54
N CYS A 130 -17.36 -8.18 7.28
CA CYS A 130 -17.52 -6.73 7.42
C CYS A 130 -18.34 -6.08 6.29
N GLY A 131 -18.84 -6.88 5.32
CA GLY A 131 -19.62 -6.38 4.20
C GLY A 131 -18.80 -5.56 3.20
N LEU A 132 -17.48 -5.65 3.21
CA LEU A 132 -16.58 -5.01 2.27
C LEU A 132 -16.43 -5.86 1.00
N LYS A 133 -16.26 -5.21 -0.15
CA LYS A 133 -15.98 -5.89 -1.41
C LYS A 133 -14.46 -5.94 -1.64
N PRO A 134 -13.83 -7.13 -1.73
CA PRO A 134 -12.41 -7.25 -2.03
C PRO A 134 -12.02 -6.51 -3.31
N SER A 135 -10.81 -5.97 -3.34
CA SER A 135 -10.33 -5.13 -4.45
C SER A 135 -10.22 -5.91 -5.77
N SER A 136 -10.07 -7.24 -5.70
CA SER A 136 -10.04 -8.15 -6.84
C SER A 136 -11.29 -8.10 -7.72
N HIS A 137 -12.45 -7.71 -7.18
CA HIS A 137 -13.70 -7.58 -7.96
C HIS A 137 -13.84 -6.23 -8.68
N LEU A 138 -12.97 -5.26 -8.41
CA LEU A 138 -13.02 -3.93 -9.05
C LEU A 138 -12.26 -3.89 -10.39
N GLN A 139 -11.58 -4.97 -10.78
CA GLN A 139 -10.64 -4.99 -11.91
C GLN A 139 -11.30 -5.33 -13.25
N GLU A 140 -12.56 -5.78 -13.28
CA GLU A 140 -13.22 -6.28 -14.50
C GLU A 140 -13.82 -5.23 -15.45
N ARG A 141 -13.76 -3.92 -15.17
CA ARG A 141 -14.64 -2.94 -15.85
C ARG A 141 -14.04 -1.79 -16.67
N VAL A 142 -12.73 -1.74 -16.99
CA VAL A 142 -12.19 -0.66 -17.85
C VAL A 142 -11.18 -1.19 -18.87
N GLU A 143 -11.58 -1.17 -20.15
CA GLU A 143 -10.71 -1.43 -21.30
C GLU A 143 -9.88 -0.17 -21.62
N ASP A 144 -8.68 -0.06 -21.06
CA ASP A 144 -7.58 0.75 -21.60
C ASP A 144 -6.25 0.24 -21.01
N SER A 145 -5.60 -0.68 -21.72
CA SER A 145 -4.51 -1.53 -21.23
C SER A 145 -3.35 -0.77 -20.55
N LEU A 146 -2.97 0.41 -21.07
CA LEU A 146 -1.85 1.20 -20.53
C LEU A 146 -2.24 2.03 -19.30
N TRP A 147 -3.41 2.68 -19.33
CA TRP A 147 -3.94 3.41 -18.18
C TRP A 147 -4.28 2.48 -17.03
N LEU A 148 -4.78 1.28 -17.32
CA LEU A 148 -5.01 0.24 -16.32
C LEU A 148 -3.70 -0.22 -15.68
N ALA A 149 -2.66 -0.48 -16.48
CA ALA A 149 -1.34 -0.86 -15.96
C ALA A 149 -0.71 0.25 -15.11
N MET A 150 -0.86 1.51 -15.53
CA MET A 150 -0.36 2.67 -14.79
C MET A 150 -1.13 2.91 -13.50
N ARG A 151 -2.46 2.74 -13.51
CA ARG A 151 -3.32 2.82 -12.33
C ARG A 151 -3.10 1.66 -11.38
N GLN A 152 -2.76 0.48 -11.89
CA GLN A 152 -2.41 -0.69 -11.10
C GLN A 152 -1.05 -0.51 -10.42
N LYS A 153 -0.04 0.06 -11.13
CA LYS A 153 1.23 0.47 -10.52
C LYS A 153 1.05 1.60 -9.50
N CYS A 154 0.26 2.63 -9.84
CA CYS A 154 -0.06 3.69 -8.89
C CYS A 154 -0.80 3.15 -7.68
N ARG A 155 -1.71 2.18 -7.82
CA ARG A 155 -2.38 1.53 -6.67
C ARG A 155 -1.42 0.68 -5.85
N SER A 156 -0.52 -0.07 -6.47
CA SER A 156 0.47 -0.87 -5.74
C SER A 156 1.47 0.00 -4.98
N HIS A 157 1.72 1.23 -5.46
CA HIS A 157 2.61 2.19 -4.81
C HIS A 157 1.88 3.33 -4.06
N ALA A 158 0.54 3.39 -4.10
CA ALA A 158 -0.21 4.50 -3.51
C ALA A 158 -0.09 4.53 -1.99
N GLY A 159 -0.01 3.35 -1.35
CA GLY A 159 0.27 3.25 0.08
C GLY A 159 1.61 3.89 0.41
N PHE A 160 2.68 3.41 -0.24
CA PHE A 160 4.03 3.93 -0.07
C PHE A 160 4.19 5.41 -0.43
N LEU A 161 3.52 5.88 -1.49
CA LEU A 161 3.57 7.29 -1.89
C LEU A 161 2.81 8.18 -0.90
N ALA A 162 1.67 7.72 -0.39
CA ALA A 162 0.96 8.41 0.67
C ALA A 162 1.80 8.47 1.96
N GLU A 163 2.50 7.38 2.29
CA GLU A 163 3.46 7.29 3.40
C GLU A 163 4.56 8.34 3.27
N ALA A 164 5.26 8.31 2.14
CA ALA A 164 6.38 9.20 1.90
C ALA A 164 5.95 10.68 1.98
N LEU A 165 4.81 11.03 1.38
CA LEU A 165 4.37 12.42 1.28
C LEU A 165 3.70 12.95 2.55
N VAL A 166 2.89 12.14 3.21
CA VAL A 166 2.07 12.58 4.35
C VAL A 166 2.82 12.43 5.67
N GLU A 167 3.75 11.48 5.75
CA GLU A 167 4.39 11.06 6.99
C GLU A 167 5.91 11.27 6.93
N ALA A 168 6.61 10.53 6.07
CA ALA A 168 8.08 10.48 6.11
C ALA A 168 8.76 11.83 5.79
N ILE A 169 8.27 12.57 4.79
CA ILE A 169 8.83 13.88 4.43
C ILE A 169 8.59 14.91 5.55
N PRO A 170 7.35 15.13 6.03
CA PRO A 170 7.10 16.03 7.15
C PRO A 170 7.88 15.66 8.41
N GLN A 171 7.98 14.38 8.75
CA GLN A 171 8.68 13.90 9.94
C GLN A 171 10.20 14.12 9.83
N CYS A 172 10.79 13.83 8.68
CA CYS A 172 12.21 14.08 8.41
C CYS A 172 12.54 15.59 8.49
N ALA A 173 11.67 16.44 7.93
CA ALA A 173 11.82 17.88 8.03
C ALA A 173 11.75 18.36 9.49
N LEU A 174 10.79 17.84 10.27
CA LEU A 174 10.63 18.17 11.69
C LEU A 174 11.87 17.80 12.51
N GLN A 175 12.42 16.59 12.30
CA GLN A 175 13.65 16.14 12.95
C GLN A 175 14.86 16.99 12.58
N THR A 176 14.99 17.38 11.31
CA THR A 176 16.09 18.23 10.85
C THR A 176 16.04 19.60 11.53
N VAL A 177 14.84 20.20 11.63
CA VAL A 177 14.65 21.49 12.32
C VAL A 177 14.96 21.37 13.81
N HIS A 178 14.53 20.29 14.46
CA HIS A 178 14.83 20.03 15.87
C HIS A 178 16.34 19.93 16.12
N ALA A 179 17.06 19.17 15.30
CA ALA A 179 18.50 19.00 15.41
C ALA A 179 19.26 20.32 15.32
N VAL A 180 18.91 21.19 14.35
CA VAL A 180 19.54 22.51 14.20
C VAL A 180 19.18 23.44 15.36
N SER A 181 17.96 23.34 15.91
CA SER A 181 17.51 24.19 17.02
C SER A 181 18.22 23.86 18.33
N MET A 182 18.73 22.63 18.51
CA MET A 182 19.49 22.24 19.71
C MET A 182 20.92 22.78 19.72
N GLU A 183 21.45 23.23 18.59
CA GLU A 183 22.80 23.78 18.47
C GLU A 183 22.87 25.29 18.75
N SER A 184 21.72 25.95 18.91
CA SER A 184 21.57 27.40 19.09
C SER A 184 21.33 27.78 20.55
#